data_AF-A0A7S2FCI1-F1
#
_entry.id   AF-A0A7S2FCI1-F1
#
_cell.length_a   1.000
_cell.length_b   1.000
_cell.length_c   1.000
_cell.angle_alpha   90.00
_cell.angle_beta   90.00
_cell.angle_gamma   90.00
#
_symmetry.space_group_name_H-M   'P 1'
#
loop_
_entity.id
_entity.type
_entity.pdbx_description
1 polymer ?
#
loop_
_entity_poly.entity_id
_entity_poly.type
_entity_poly.pdbx_seq_one_letter_code
_entity_poly.pdbx_strand_id
1 'polypeptide(L)'
;ESLGTMLSSTECSFIRCIKPNAEMLSGVFDRKYVLEQLRSLGILQTCGVLRSGLPTRIRYADIESMYRPLLPEQLVHLFKDLSSQAFCEAILWAAPNVDKSSYAMGRSRLFFRTGKVT
;
A
#
# COMPACT_ATOMS: atom_id res chain seq x y z
N GLU A 1 -4.61 -20.80 23.78
CA GLU A 1 -3.89 -19.64 23.21
C GLU A 1 -4.68 -18.37 23.49
N SER A 2 -4.03 -17.21 23.61
CA SER A 2 -4.71 -15.92 23.80
C SER A 2 -5.19 -15.38 22.45
N LEU A 3 -6.30 -14.63 22.46
CA LEU A 3 -6.85 -13.95 21.27
C LEU A 3 -5.78 -13.09 20.57
N GLY A 4 -4.92 -12.43 21.33
CA GLY A 4 -3.84 -11.59 20.77
C GLY A 4 -2.82 -12.39 19.95
N THR A 5 -2.52 -13.62 20.38
CA THR A 5 -1.60 -14.51 19.67
C THR A 5 -2.19 -14.97 18.34
N MET A 6 -3.48 -15.32 18.32
CA MET A 6 -4.19 -15.73 17.10
C MET A 6 -4.34 -14.60 16.09
N LEU A 7 -4.63 -13.38 16.55
CA LEU A 7 -4.73 -12.22 15.65
C LEU A 7 -3.37 -11.85 15.06
N SER A 8 -2.28 -12.04 15.81
CA SER A 8 -0.93 -11.72 15.34
C SER A 8 -0.38 -12.72 14.32
N SER A 9 -0.92 -13.93 14.26
CA SER A 9 -0.51 -14.96 13.30
C SER A 9 -1.28 -14.92 11.98
N THR A 10 -2.24 -14.00 11.83
CA THR A 10 -3.11 -13.90 10.65
C THR A 10 -2.98 -12.53 9.97
N GLU A 11 -3.36 -12.48 8.69
CA GLU A 11 -3.55 -11.20 8.00
C GLU A 11 -4.89 -10.59 8.44
N CYS A 12 -4.84 -9.47 9.16
CA CYS A 12 -6.01 -8.85 9.74
C CYS A 12 -6.61 -7.77 8.85
N SER A 13 -7.93 -7.82 8.66
CA SER A 13 -8.73 -6.75 8.05
C SER A 13 -9.59 -6.07 9.12
N PHE A 14 -9.65 -4.74 9.11
CA PHE A 14 -10.41 -3.96 10.10
C PHE A 14 -11.67 -3.36 9.47
N ILE A 15 -12.84 -3.68 10.04
CA ILE A 15 -14.12 -3.08 9.67
C ILE A 15 -14.56 -2.13 10.78
N ARG A 16 -14.91 -0.88 10.42
CA ARG A 16 -15.45 0.13 11.35
C ARG A 16 -16.89 0.46 10.97
N CYS A 17 -17.83 0.06 11.80
CA CYS A 17 -19.24 0.39 11.62
C CYS A 17 -19.53 1.80 12.15
N ILE A 18 -20.32 2.58 11.41
CA ILE A 18 -20.70 3.95 11.78
C ILE A 18 -22.21 4.04 11.86
N LYS A 19 -22.72 4.55 12.99
CA LYS A 19 -24.15 4.78 13.16
C LYS A 19 -24.52 6.16 12.62
N PRO A 20 -25.50 6.29 11.70
CA PRO A 20 -25.76 7.56 11.02
C PRO A 20 -26.46 8.61 11.89
N ASN A 21 -27.21 8.22 12.92
CA ASN A 21 -27.89 9.10 13.87
C ASN A 21 -28.09 8.39 15.22
N ALA A 22 -28.34 9.14 16.30
CA ALA A 22 -28.50 8.56 17.64
C ALA A 22 -29.86 7.87 17.82
N GLU A 23 -30.88 8.37 17.15
CA GLU A 23 -32.29 8.00 17.25
C GLU A 23 -32.63 6.68 16.53
N MET A 24 -31.69 6.10 15.79
CA MET A 24 -31.87 4.89 14.96
C MET A 24 -32.92 5.04 13.85
N LEU A 25 -33.14 6.26 13.36
CA LEU A 25 -34.09 6.53 12.29
C LEU A 25 -33.47 6.21 10.92
N SER A 26 -34.24 5.52 10.08
CA SER A 26 -33.83 5.26 8.70
C SER A 26 -33.79 6.56 7.88
N GLY A 27 -32.80 6.69 6.99
CA GLY A 27 -32.65 7.86 6.11
C GLY A 27 -32.18 9.15 6.78
N VAL A 28 -32.02 9.16 8.10
CA VAL A 28 -31.53 10.35 8.84
C VAL A 28 -30.01 10.25 9.03
N PHE A 29 -29.31 11.35 8.73
CA PHE A 29 -27.87 11.44 8.92
C PHE A 29 -27.50 12.67 9.77
N ASP A 30 -27.00 12.43 10.96
CA ASP A 30 -26.43 13.44 11.83
C ASP A 30 -24.90 13.52 11.63
N ARG A 31 -24.48 14.60 10.98
CA ARG A 31 -23.06 14.86 10.69
C ARG A 31 -22.22 15.00 11.96
N LYS A 32 -22.73 15.65 13.01
CA LYS A 32 -21.97 15.89 14.23
C LYS A 32 -21.74 14.57 14.96
N TYR A 33 -22.80 13.78 15.11
CA TYR A 33 -22.74 12.45 15.72
C TYR A 33 -21.79 11.51 14.98
N VAL A 34 -21.83 11.49 13.65
CA VAL A 34 -20.91 10.69 12.83
C VAL A 34 -19.47 11.18 12.97
N LEU A 35 -19.23 12.50 12.95
CA LEU A 35 -17.89 13.06 13.08
C LEU A 35 -17.24 12.72 14.43
N GLU A 36 -18.01 12.72 15.51
CA GLU A 36 -17.55 12.30 16.84
C GLU A 36 -17.14 10.82 16.85
N GLN A 37 -17.90 9.94 16.22
CA GLN A 37 -17.52 8.53 16.03
C GLN A 37 -16.24 8.38 15.21
N LEU A 38 -16.10 9.12 14.10
CA LEU A 38 -14.88 9.06 13.27
C LEU A 38 -13.63 9.43 14.06
N ARG A 39 -13.75 10.40 14.99
CA ARG A 39 -12.66 10.81 15.87
C ARG A 39 -12.38 9.75 16.94
N SER A 40 -13.40 9.23 17.62
CA SER A 40 -13.22 8.25 18.70
C SER A 40 -12.69 6.90 18.19
N LEU A 41 -13.08 6.50 16.99
CA LEU A 41 -12.59 5.29 16.31
C LEU A 41 -11.19 5.47 15.68
N GLY A 42 -10.61 6.66 15.77
CA GLY A 42 -9.27 6.95 15.25
C GLY A 42 -9.17 6.98 13.72
N ILE A 43 -10.30 7.03 13.00
CA ILE A 43 -10.32 6.89 11.54
C ILE A 43 -9.53 8.02 10.86
N LEU A 44 -9.62 9.25 11.38
CA LEU A 44 -8.88 10.39 10.82
C LEU A 44 -7.36 10.19 10.92
N GLN A 45 -6.88 9.68 12.05
CA GLN A 45 -5.47 9.38 12.31
C GLN A 45 -5.01 8.22 11.43
N THR A 46 -5.81 7.14 11.33
CA THR A 46 -5.55 6.01 10.44
C THR A 46 -5.44 6.48 8.99
N CYS A 47 -6.37 7.32 8.52
CA CYS A 47 -6.27 7.92 7.18
C CYS A 47 -5.01 8.78 7.03
N GLY A 48 -4.60 9.50 8.07
CA GLY A 48 -3.35 10.26 8.09
C GLY A 48 -2.12 9.37 7.86
N VAL A 49 -1.99 8.28 8.62
CA VAL A 49 -0.90 7.31 8.49
C VAL A 49 -0.91 6.62 7.12
N LEU A 50 -2.10 6.27 6.60
CA LEU A 50 -2.24 5.67 5.28
C LEU A 50 -1.83 6.63 4.15
N ARG A 51 -2.03 7.95 4.33
CA ARG A 51 -1.62 8.97 3.35
C ARG A 51 -0.13 9.29 3.41
N SER A 52 0.46 9.36 4.60
CA SER A 52 1.89 9.66 4.75
C SER A 52 2.78 8.45 4.51
N GLY A 53 2.22 7.25 4.67
CA GLY A 53 2.93 5.99 4.46
C GLY A 53 3.11 5.59 3.00
N LEU A 54 3.83 4.48 2.82
CA LEU A 54 3.97 3.76 1.56
C LEU A 54 3.31 2.37 1.72
N PRO A 55 1.98 2.28 1.59
CA PRO A 55 1.25 1.07 1.96
C PRO A 55 1.47 -0.08 0.96
N THR A 56 1.72 0.22 -0.31
CA THR A 56 1.99 -0.79 -1.33
C THR A 56 3.43 -1.28 -1.20
N ARG A 57 3.61 -2.58 -0.93
CA ARG A 57 4.91 -3.21 -0.69
C ARG A 57 5.07 -4.41 -1.59
N ILE A 58 5.98 -4.35 -2.55
CA ILE A 58 6.17 -5.41 -3.55
C ILE A 58 7.59 -5.93 -3.43
N ARG A 59 7.80 -7.26 -3.44
CA ARG A 59 9.17 -7.80 -3.41
C ARG A 59 9.84 -7.55 -4.76
N TYR A 60 11.15 -7.31 -4.73
CA TYR A 60 11.90 -7.09 -5.96
C TYR A 60 11.80 -8.30 -6.92
N ALA A 61 11.79 -9.52 -6.39
CA ALA A 61 11.64 -10.73 -7.20
C ALA A 61 10.28 -10.80 -7.94
N ASP A 62 9.21 -10.28 -7.32
CA ASP A 62 7.88 -10.27 -7.96
C ASP A 62 7.88 -9.27 -9.13
N ILE A 63 8.51 -8.10 -8.96
CA ILE A 63 8.68 -7.10 -10.03
C ILE A 63 9.55 -7.67 -11.15
N GLU A 64 10.69 -8.26 -10.81
CA GLU A 64 11.57 -8.87 -11.80
C GLU A 64 10.84 -9.93 -12.63
N SER A 65 10.10 -10.83 -11.99
CA SER A 65 9.32 -11.85 -12.68
C SER A 65 8.28 -11.25 -13.65
N MET A 66 7.64 -10.14 -13.28
CA MET A 66 6.66 -9.46 -14.14
C MET A 66 7.29 -8.73 -15.33
N TYR A 67 8.42 -8.06 -15.13
CA TYR A 67 8.99 -7.16 -16.14
C TYR A 67 10.13 -7.77 -16.97
N ARG A 68 10.82 -8.79 -16.47
CA ARG A 68 11.92 -9.46 -17.20
C ARG A 68 11.48 -10.05 -18.55
N PRO A 69 10.27 -10.64 -18.69
CA PRO A 69 9.78 -11.12 -19.99
C PRO A 69 9.45 -9.99 -20.98
N LEU A 70 9.25 -8.76 -20.50
CA LEU A 70 8.92 -7.60 -21.32
C LEU A 70 10.17 -6.87 -21.85
N LEU A 71 11.37 -7.32 -21.46
CA LEU A 71 12.61 -6.71 -21.90
C LEU A 71 12.86 -6.98 -23.40
N PRO A 72 13.28 -5.96 -24.16
CA PRO A 72 13.83 -6.16 -25.50
C PRO A 72 14.99 -7.15 -25.48
N GLU A 73 15.08 -8.03 -26.48
CA GLU A 73 16.11 -9.07 -26.58
C GLU A 73 17.54 -8.51 -26.45
N GLN A 74 17.77 -7.31 -26.97
CA GLN A 74 19.07 -6.62 -26.93
C GLN A 74 19.50 -6.27 -25.49
N LEU A 75 18.55 -6.10 -24.58
CA LEU A 75 18.82 -5.73 -23.19
C LEU A 75 18.93 -6.95 -22.27
N VAL A 76 18.37 -8.11 -22.64
CA VAL A 76 18.32 -9.31 -21.76
C VAL A 76 19.69 -9.68 -21.19
N HIS A 77 20.76 -9.57 -21.99
CA HIS A 77 22.12 -9.87 -21.53
C HIS A 77 22.64 -8.89 -20.47
N LEU A 78 22.28 -7.60 -20.56
CA LEU A 78 22.71 -6.57 -19.60
C LEU A 78 22.10 -6.77 -18.21
N PHE A 79 20.91 -7.38 -18.16
CA PHE A 79 20.17 -7.61 -16.91
C PHE A 79 20.33 -9.03 -16.37
N LYS A 80 21.12 -9.89 -17.02
CA LYS A 80 21.19 -11.32 -16.70
C LYS A 80 21.71 -11.59 -15.28
N ASP A 81 22.76 -10.88 -14.89
CA ASP A 81 23.51 -11.07 -13.64
C ASP A 81 23.21 -9.99 -12.59
N LEU A 82 22.22 -9.13 -12.85
CA LEU A 82 21.79 -8.11 -11.89
C LEU A 82 20.99 -8.75 -10.75
N SER A 83 21.17 -8.22 -9.54
CA SER A 83 20.27 -8.54 -8.44
C SER A 83 18.87 -8.00 -8.74
N SER A 84 17.83 -8.64 -8.19
CA SER A 84 16.45 -8.15 -8.36
C SER A 84 16.27 -6.70 -7.92
N GLN A 85 17.04 -6.25 -6.92
CA GLN A 85 17.04 -4.85 -6.49
C GLN A 85 17.59 -3.92 -7.58
N ALA A 86 18.77 -4.22 -8.12
CA ALA A 86 19.39 -3.43 -9.17
C ALA A 86 18.57 -3.43 -10.47
N PHE A 87 17.95 -4.58 -10.79
CA PHE A 87 16.99 -4.70 -11.88
C PHE A 87 15.81 -3.73 -11.71
N CYS A 88 15.18 -3.73 -10.52
CA CYS A 88 14.07 -2.82 -10.23
C CYS A 88 14.50 -1.36 -10.27
N GLU A 89 15.68 -1.02 -9.76
CA GLU A 89 16.23 0.34 -9.81
C GLU A 89 16.39 0.84 -11.25
N ALA A 90 16.95 0.01 -12.13
CA ALA A 90 17.13 0.34 -13.53
C ALA A 90 15.79 0.52 -14.27
N ILE A 91 14.78 -0.31 -13.99
CA ILE A 91 13.43 -0.13 -14.54
C ILE A 91 12.82 1.19 -14.07
N LEU A 92 12.90 1.50 -12.78
CA LEU A 92 12.37 2.75 -12.22
C LEU A 92 13.08 3.97 -12.80
N TRP A 93 14.39 3.87 -13.02
CA TRP A 93 15.17 4.92 -13.68
C TRP A 93 14.72 5.14 -15.13
N ALA A 94 14.39 4.07 -15.84
CA ALA A 94 13.89 4.13 -17.21
C ALA A 94 12.40 4.50 -17.32
N ALA A 95 11.68 4.61 -16.21
CA ALA A 95 10.24 4.90 -16.18
C ALA A 95 9.96 6.40 -15.88
N PRO A 96 9.87 7.28 -16.91
CA PRO A 96 9.74 8.73 -16.70
C PRO A 96 8.43 9.14 -16.02
N ASN A 97 7.41 8.28 -16.05
CA ASN A 97 6.11 8.54 -15.44
C ASN A 97 6.07 8.25 -13.93
N VAL A 98 7.14 7.67 -13.36
CA VAL A 98 7.22 7.33 -11.94
C VAL A 98 8.07 8.36 -11.22
N ASP A 99 7.42 9.25 -10.48
CA ASP A 99 8.11 10.27 -9.70
C ASP A 99 8.93 9.65 -8.56
N LYS A 100 10.16 10.13 -8.34
CA LYS A 100 11.06 9.62 -7.28
C LYS A 100 10.49 9.82 -5.87
N SER A 101 9.62 10.81 -5.65
CA SER A 101 8.97 11.00 -4.34
C SER A 101 7.83 10.00 -4.09
N SER A 102 7.40 9.26 -5.11
CA SER A 102 6.28 8.32 -5.04
C SER A 102 6.67 6.94 -4.53
N TYR A 103 7.96 6.62 -4.46
CA TYR A 103 8.46 5.33 -4.01
C TYR A 103 9.68 5.44 -3.09
N ALA A 104 9.97 4.35 -2.38
CA ALA A 104 11.21 4.16 -1.65
C ALA A 104 11.72 2.73 -1.82
N MET A 105 13.04 2.59 -1.98
CA MET A 105 13.70 1.29 -2.08
C MET A 105 14.11 0.82 -0.69
N GLY A 106 13.55 -0.30 -0.24
CA GLY A 106 13.97 -0.98 0.98
C GLY A 106 14.99 -2.09 0.69
N ARG A 107 15.33 -2.87 1.72
CA ARG A 107 16.31 -3.98 1.62
C ARG A 107 15.85 -5.12 0.71
N SER A 108 14.56 -5.46 0.71
CA SER A 108 14.01 -6.60 -0.05
C SER A 108 12.72 -6.27 -0.82
N ARG A 109 12.19 -5.06 -0.64
CA ARG A 109 10.91 -4.62 -1.19
C ARG A 109 10.97 -3.19 -1.67
N LEU A 110 10.19 -2.92 -2.71
CA LEU A 110 9.85 -1.60 -3.18
C LEU A 110 8.56 -1.12 -2.52
N PHE A 111 8.54 0.13 -2.09
CA PHE A 111 7.44 0.74 -1.36
C PHE A 111 6.86 1.89 -2.19
N PHE A 112 5.54 1.94 -2.39
CA PHE A 112 4.86 3.00 -3.14
C PHE A 112 3.80 3.72 -2.32
N ARG A 113 3.57 5.00 -2.64
CA ARG A 113 2.42 5.77 -2.15
C ARG A 113 1.10 5.23 -2.72
N THR A 114 0.02 5.43 -1.98
CA THR A 114 -1.34 5.08 -2.40
C THR A 114 -1.70 5.70 -3.76
N GLY A 115 -2.28 4.90 -4.67
CA GLY A 115 -2.80 5.37 -5.95
C GLY A 115 -1.75 5.72 -7.01
N LYS A 116 -0.50 5.27 -6.85
CA LYS A 116 0.61 5.47 -7.81
C LYS A 116 1.06 4.21 -8.54
N VAL A 117 0.52 3.05 -8.16
CA VAL A 117 0.67 1.79 -8.90
C VAL A 117 -0.68 1.53 -9.55
N THR A 118 -0.78 1.86 -10.84
CA THR A 118 -1.93 1.60 -11.71
C THR A 118 -1.39 1.23 -13.08
#